data_AF-A0A561VCE7-F1
#
_entry.id   AF-A0A561VCE7-F1
#
_cell.length_a   1.000
_cell.length_b   1.000
_cell.length_c   1.000
_cell.angle_alpha   90.00
_cell.angle_beta   90.00
_cell.angle_gamma   90.00
#
_symmetry.space_group_name_H-M   'P 1'
#
loop_
_entity.id
_entity.type
_entity.pdbx_description
1 polymer ?
#
loop_
_entity_poly.entity_id
_entity_poly.type
_entity_poly.pdbx_seq_one_letter_code
_entity_poly.pdbx_strand_id
1 'polypeptide(L)'
;MTDAGPAPAGRARLARYAGLVGAVLLAVAGWLGGALPDIPPAGPWRAGDAPWALGCWLLGAALLVGAWWSLRRGAPSTRWAYLTAGLWLVPLLAAPPLGSRDVYSYACQGWAYAAGHDPYEVGVAAAGCPWVESVAPIWRDTPAPYGPFFVLLAALAATLGGGLVGTVVLLRLVALAGVLLAALCLPGLARAAGVPAARAAWLALACPLVGVHLVAGAHNDAVMLGLLLLGLLVLVRLPGKPKALLAAGVLLGLAVTVKATAVVV
;
A
#
# COMPACT_ATOMS: atom_id res chain seq x y z
N MET A 1 18.94 25.93 10.35
CA MET A 1 18.56 25.16 9.15
C MET A 1 17.76 26.06 8.25
N THR A 2 18.31 26.50 7.12
CA THR A 2 17.60 27.37 6.18
C THR A 2 16.47 26.58 5.52
N ASP A 3 15.22 27.01 5.71
CA ASP A 3 14.08 26.50 4.97
C ASP A 3 14.34 26.78 3.49
N ALA A 4 14.67 25.73 2.73
CA ALA A 4 14.81 25.83 1.30
C ALA A 4 13.45 26.23 0.73
N GLY A 5 13.38 27.40 0.10
CA GLY A 5 12.17 27.89 -0.55
C GLY A 5 11.59 26.87 -1.56
N PRO A 6 10.33 27.07 -1.99
CA PRO A 6 9.64 26.13 -2.87
C PRO A 6 10.46 25.83 -4.13
N ALA A 7 10.45 24.58 -4.58
CA ALA A 7 11.19 24.17 -5.76
C ALA A 7 10.79 25.01 -6.99
N PRO A 8 11.74 25.37 -7.88
CA PRO A 8 11.43 26.10 -9.10
C PRO A 8 10.34 25.40 -9.92
N ALA A 9 9.40 26.16 -10.48
CA ALA A 9 8.23 25.62 -11.17
C ALA A 9 8.57 24.61 -12.28
N GLY A 10 9.64 24.87 -13.04
CA GLY A 10 10.13 23.96 -14.08
C GLY A 10 10.58 22.60 -13.53
N ARG A 11 11.31 22.58 -12.41
CA ARG A 11 11.76 21.35 -11.74
C ARG A 11 10.57 20.55 -11.21
N ALA A 12 9.60 21.22 -10.59
CA ALA A 12 8.41 20.56 -10.08
C ALA A 12 7.59 19.92 -11.21
N ARG A 13 7.41 20.63 -12.33
CA ARG A 13 6.72 20.11 -13.51
C ARG A 13 7.42 18.88 -14.10
N LEU A 14 8.73 18.96 -14.26
CA LEU A 14 9.55 17.83 -14.73
C LEU A 14 9.39 16.62 -13.82
N ALA A 15 9.51 16.80 -12.50
CA ALA A 15 9.36 15.72 -11.53
C ALA A 15 7.98 15.05 -11.64
N ARG A 16 6.89 15.84 -11.71
CA ARG A 16 5.52 15.31 -11.87
C ARG A 16 5.39 14.40 -13.09
N TYR A 17 5.85 14.84 -14.26
CA TYR A 17 5.66 14.06 -15.48
C TYR A 17 6.66 12.90 -15.59
N ALA A 18 7.90 13.06 -15.11
CA ALA A 18 8.86 11.97 -15.01
C ALA A 18 8.31 10.85 -14.11
N GLY A 19 7.75 11.19 -12.95
CA GLY A 19 7.13 10.20 -12.07
C GLY A 19 5.84 9.60 -12.65
N LEU A 20 5.05 10.35 -13.41
CA LEU A 20 3.88 9.78 -14.11
C LEU A 20 4.30 8.76 -15.17
N VAL A 21 5.31 9.09 -15.99
CA VAL A 21 5.89 8.12 -16.94
C VAL A 21 6.43 6.91 -16.20
N GLY A 22 7.12 7.13 -15.07
CA GLY A 22 7.60 6.04 -14.21
C GLY A 22 6.48 5.12 -13.72
N ALA A 23 5.38 5.70 -13.23
CA ALA A 23 4.21 4.95 -12.76
C ALA A 23 3.50 4.18 -13.88
N VAL A 24 3.41 4.75 -15.09
CA VAL A 24 2.88 4.06 -16.27
C VAL A 24 3.77 2.89 -16.68
N LEU A 25 5.09 3.08 -16.73
CA LEU A 25 6.03 1.99 -17.03
C LEU A 25 5.95 0.86 -16.01
N LEU A 26 5.80 1.18 -14.72
CA LEU A 26 5.59 0.18 -13.68
C LEU A 26 4.27 -0.57 -13.85
N ALA A 27 3.18 0.12 -14.23
CA ALA A 27 1.91 -0.53 -14.52
C ALA A 27 2.02 -1.48 -15.73
N VAL A 28 2.70 -1.04 -16.80
CA VAL A 28 3.01 -1.88 -17.97
C VAL A 28 3.84 -3.09 -17.57
N ALA A 29 4.89 -2.91 -16.75
CA ALA A 29 5.70 -4.01 -16.24
C ALA A 29 4.85 -5.03 -15.46
N GLY A 30 3.87 -4.57 -14.68
CA GLY A 30 2.91 -5.43 -13.98
C GLY A 30 2.07 -6.30 -14.92
N TRP A 31 1.65 -5.76 -16.06
CA TRP A 31 0.91 -6.52 -17.07
C TRP A 31 1.79 -7.47 -17.89
N LEU A 32 3.04 -7.09 -18.16
CA LEU A 32 3.99 -7.93 -18.92
C LEU A 32 4.56 -9.09 -18.09
N GLY A 33 4.71 -8.91 -16.78
CA GLY A 33 5.37 -9.90 -15.93
C GLY A 33 5.20 -9.70 -14.42
N GLY A 34 4.14 -9.01 -13.99
CA GLY A 34 3.81 -8.87 -12.58
C GLY A 34 3.32 -10.17 -11.95
N ALA A 35 2.91 -10.09 -10.69
CA ALA A 35 2.33 -11.22 -9.97
C ALA A 35 0.87 -11.45 -10.42
N LEU A 36 0.70 -11.95 -11.65
CA LEU A 36 -0.59 -12.39 -12.18
C LEU A 36 -1.06 -13.67 -11.45
N PRO A 37 -2.38 -13.97 -11.49
CA PRO A 37 -2.91 -15.23 -10.96
C PRO A 37 -2.19 -16.43 -11.56
N ASP A 38 -2.11 -17.47 -10.74
CA ASP A 38 -1.37 -18.70 -10.99
C ASP A 38 0.15 -18.48 -11.07
N ILE A 39 0.91 -19.48 -10.61
CA ILE A 39 2.35 -19.44 -10.75
C ILE A 39 2.68 -20.02 -12.12
N PRO A 40 3.27 -19.24 -13.05
CA PRO A 40 3.72 -19.81 -14.32
C PRO A 40 4.75 -20.91 -14.05
N PRO A 41 4.78 -22.00 -14.86
CA PRO A 41 5.73 -23.09 -14.68
C PRO A 41 7.17 -22.56 -14.64
N ALA A 42 7.98 -23.12 -13.74
CA ALA A 42 9.29 -22.59 -13.35
C ALA A 42 10.19 -22.16 -14.53
N GLY A 43 10.74 -20.95 -14.43
CA GLY A 43 11.78 -20.46 -15.35
C GLY A 43 11.81 -18.93 -15.49
N PRO A 44 12.96 -18.25 -15.32
CA PRO A 44 13.05 -16.78 -15.41
C PRO A 44 12.87 -16.20 -16.82
N TRP A 45 12.72 -17.04 -17.85
CA TRP A 45 12.89 -16.65 -19.26
C TRP A 45 11.82 -17.15 -20.24
N ARG A 46 10.65 -17.65 -19.77
CA ARG A 46 9.64 -18.25 -20.67
C ARG A 46 8.45 -17.38 -21.03
N ALA A 47 8.30 -16.18 -20.44
CA ALA A 47 7.44 -15.16 -21.01
C ALA A 47 8.27 -14.39 -22.06
N GLY A 48 7.82 -14.35 -23.33
CA GLY A 48 8.49 -13.58 -24.40
C GLY A 48 8.74 -12.11 -24.03
N ASP A 49 8.00 -11.61 -23.04
CA ASP A 49 8.06 -10.23 -22.56
C ASP A 49 8.98 -10.00 -21.35
N ALA A 50 9.67 -11.02 -20.83
CA ALA A 50 10.46 -10.90 -19.59
C ALA A 50 11.53 -9.78 -19.60
N PRO A 51 12.33 -9.58 -20.69
CA PRO A 51 13.26 -8.46 -20.77
C PRO A 51 12.56 -7.10 -20.78
N TRP A 52 11.39 -7.01 -21.43
CA TRP A 52 10.59 -5.77 -21.48
C TRP A 52 9.96 -5.45 -20.14
N ALA A 53 9.42 -6.45 -19.44
CA ALA A 53 8.91 -6.31 -18.07
C ALA A 53 10.00 -5.79 -17.13
N LEU A 54 11.20 -6.38 -17.18
CA LEU A 54 12.33 -5.93 -16.37
C LEU A 54 12.80 -4.51 -16.74
N GLY A 55 12.90 -4.20 -18.04
CA GLY A 55 13.28 -2.87 -18.52
C GLY A 55 12.30 -1.79 -18.09
N CYS A 56 10.99 -2.04 -18.26
CA CYS A 56 9.92 -1.16 -17.79
C CYS A 56 9.95 -1.00 -16.27
N TRP A 57 10.21 -2.09 -15.53
CA TRP A 57 10.31 -2.04 -14.07
C TRP A 57 11.49 -1.18 -13.60
N LEU A 58 12.70 -1.43 -14.11
CA LEU A 58 13.91 -0.69 -13.74
C LEU A 58 13.80 0.80 -14.09
N LEU A 59 13.41 1.11 -15.33
CA LEU A 59 13.28 2.49 -15.78
C LEU A 59 12.14 3.20 -15.03
N GLY A 60 11.00 2.51 -14.86
CA GLY A 60 9.85 3.03 -14.15
C GLY A 60 10.17 3.38 -12.69
N ALA A 61 10.84 2.47 -11.98
CA ALA A 61 11.31 2.67 -10.62
C ALA A 61 12.32 3.82 -10.54
N ALA A 62 13.31 3.88 -11.43
CA ALA A 62 14.33 4.92 -11.44
C ALA A 62 13.71 6.32 -11.66
N LEU A 63 12.76 6.45 -12.60
CA LEU A 63 12.05 7.70 -12.84
C LEU A 63 11.19 8.11 -11.65
N LEU A 64 10.44 7.19 -11.06
CA LEU A 64 9.55 7.47 -9.93
C LEU A 64 10.34 7.86 -8.67
N VAL A 65 11.38 7.09 -8.32
CA VAL A 65 12.28 7.37 -7.19
C VAL A 65 13.05 8.67 -7.42
N GLY A 66 13.60 8.87 -8.62
CA GLY A 66 14.32 10.09 -8.99
C GLY A 66 13.45 11.33 -8.90
N ALA A 67 12.21 11.27 -9.43
CA ALA A 67 11.24 12.34 -9.33
C ALA A 67 10.90 12.67 -7.87
N TRP A 68 10.55 11.66 -7.07
CA TRP A 68 10.26 11.81 -5.64
C TRP A 68 11.42 12.47 -4.88
N TRP A 69 12.63 11.92 -5.04
CA TRP A 69 13.82 12.40 -4.34
C TRP A 69 14.27 13.80 -4.78
N SER A 70 13.99 14.17 -6.03
CA SER A 70 14.33 15.49 -6.57
C SER A 70 13.61 16.63 -5.82
N LEU A 71 12.45 16.37 -5.22
CA LEU A 71 11.69 17.34 -4.43
C LEU A 71 11.65 17.02 -2.92
N ARG A 72 12.60 16.21 -2.41
CA ARG A 72 12.65 15.79 -0.99
C ARG A 72 12.65 16.93 0.04
N ARG A 73 13.09 18.12 -0.37
CA ARG A 73 13.11 19.32 0.47
C ARG A 73 11.74 20.01 0.56
N GLY A 74 10.84 19.74 -0.37
CA GLY A 74 9.49 20.29 -0.37
C GLY A 74 8.88 20.35 -1.78
N ALA A 75 7.59 20.03 -1.86
CA ALA A 75 6.77 20.30 -3.03
C ALA A 75 6.31 21.78 -3.06
N PRO A 76 5.91 22.33 -4.23
CA PRO A 76 5.46 23.72 -4.36
C PRO A 76 4.32 24.12 -3.42
N SER A 77 3.38 23.20 -3.16
CA SER A 77 2.30 23.39 -2.18
C SER A 77 1.73 22.06 -1.74
N THR A 78 0.97 22.05 -0.64
CA THR A 78 0.27 20.84 -0.17
C THR A 78 -0.69 20.33 -1.23
N ARG A 79 -1.51 21.21 -1.83
CA ARG A 79 -2.44 20.82 -2.92
C ARG A 79 -1.69 20.20 -4.09
N TRP A 80 -0.55 20.76 -4.48
CA TRP A 80 0.25 20.22 -5.57
C TRP A 80 0.80 18.81 -5.25
N ALA A 81 1.25 18.57 -4.01
CA ALA A 81 1.75 17.27 -3.58
C ALA A 81 0.65 16.20 -3.66
N TYR A 82 -0.56 16.48 -3.16
CA TYR A 82 -1.68 15.54 -3.19
C TYR A 82 -2.12 15.23 -4.62
N LEU A 83 -2.26 16.25 -5.46
CA LEU A 83 -2.64 16.05 -6.87
C LEU A 83 -1.60 15.24 -7.64
N THR A 84 -0.31 15.44 -7.35
CA THR A 84 0.77 14.68 -8.00
C THR A 84 0.81 13.23 -7.52
N ALA A 85 0.70 13.00 -6.21
CA ALA A 85 0.63 11.66 -5.66
C ALA A 85 -0.58 10.89 -6.21
N GLY A 86 -1.76 11.52 -6.23
CA GLY A 86 -2.96 10.95 -6.85
C GLY A 86 -2.77 10.64 -8.33
N LEU A 87 -2.17 11.56 -9.10
CA LEU A 87 -1.85 11.35 -10.51
C LEU A 87 -0.94 10.14 -10.75
N TRP A 88 0.08 9.93 -9.90
CA TRP A 88 0.97 8.77 -9.99
C TRP A 88 0.29 7.47 -9.56
N LEU A 89 -0.68 7.54 -8.65
CA LEU A 89 -1.44 6.38 -8.18
C LEU A 89 -2.40 5.82 -9.23
N VAL A 90 -2.99 6.66 -10.09
CA VAL A 90 -3.99 6.25 -11.10
C VAL A 90 -3.52 5.06 -11.97
N PRO A 91 -2.37 5.10 -12.65
CA PRO A 91 -1.93 3.95 -13.45
C PRO A 91 -1.62 2.72 -12.57
N LEU A 92 -1.12 2.91 -11.35
CA LEU A 92 -0.76 1.82 -10.43
C LEU A 92 -1.99 1.12 -9.84
N LEU A 93 -3.14 1.80 -9.73
CA LEU A 93 -4.41 1.19 -9.34
C LEU A 93 -4.91 0.17 -10.36
N ALA A 94 -4.57 0.36 -11.64
CA ALA A 94 -4.92 -0.52 -12.73
C ALA A 94 -3.85 -1.60 -12.99
N ALA A 95 -2.76 -1.61 -12.23
CA ALA A 95 -1.70 -2.60 -12.36
C ALA A 95 -2.06 -3.91 -11.63
N PRO A 96 -1.63 -5.07 -12.15
CA PRO A 96 -1.53 -6.29 -11.36
C PRO A 96 -0.61 -6.07 -10.14
N PRO A 97 -0.67 -6.94 -9.11
CA PRO A 97 0.23 -6.86 -7.98
C PRO A 97 1.69 -6.79 -8.42
N LEU A 98 2.40 -5.77 -7.93
CA LEU A 98 3.79 -5.50 -8.29
C LEU A 98 4.72 -5.97 -7.16
N GLY A 99 5.74 -6.75 -7.51
CA GLY A 99 6.83 -7.12 -6.60
C GLY A 99 6.50 -8.12 -5.50
N SER A 100 5.23 -8.52 -5.31
CA SER A 100 4.83 -9.55 -4.35
C SER A 100 3.51 -10.24 -4.75
N ARG A 101 3.32 -11.46 -4.23
CA ARG A 101 2.10 -12.27 -4.33
C ARG A 101 1.28 -12.25 -3.04
N ASP A 102 1.62 -11.42 -2.06
CA ASP A 102 1.00 -11.44 -0.72
C ASP A 102 -0.51 -11.19 -0.74
N VAL A 103 -1.03 -10.44 -1.71
CA VAL A 103 -2.48 -10.24 -1.86
C VAL A 103 -3.25 -11.55 -2.05
N TYR A 104 -2.62 -12.56 -2.67
CA TYR A 104 -3.20 -13.89 -2.82
C TYR A 104 -3.22 -14.64 -1.49
N SER A 105 -2.19 -14.47 -0.65
CA SER A 105 -2.19 -14.97 0.72
C SER A 105 -3.33 -14.34 1.52
N TYR A 106 -3.53 -13.02 1.43
CA TYR A 106 -4.65 -12.34 2.10
C TYR A 106 -6.00 -12.88 1.63
N ALA A 107 -6.19 -13.05 0.32
CA ALA A 107 -7.42 -13.59 -0.24
C ALA A 107 -7.72 -14.99 0.28
N CYS A 108 -6.72 -15.88 0.27
CA CYS A 108 -6.88 -17.24 0.75
C CYS A 108 -7.05 -17.35 2.27
N GLN A 109 -6.37 -16.52 3.06
CA GLN A 109 -6.56 -16.47 4.53
C GLN A 109 -7.95 -15.96 4.88
N GLY A 110 -8.43 -14.92 4.18
CA GLY A 110 -9.79 -14.43 4.32
C GLY A 110 -10.82 -15.49 3.94
N TRP A 111 -10.62 -16.20 2.84
CA TRP A 111 -11.48 -17.30 2.43
C TRP A 111 -11.50 -18.43 3.46
N ALA A 112 -10.33 -18.86 3.97
CA ALA A 112 -10.22 -19.94 4.96
C ALA A 112 -10.97 -19.57 6.25
N TYR A 113 -10.79 -18.33 6.74
CA TYR A 113 -11.53 -17.82 7.89
C TYR A 113 -13.04 -17.78 7.64
N ALA A 114 -13.48 -17.30 6.47
CA ALA A 114 -14.90 -17.28 6.11
C ALA A 114 -15.51 -18.68 5.98
N ALA A 115 -14.70 -19.69 5.65
CA ALA A 115 -15.08 -21.10 5.61
C ALA A 115 -15.06 -21.80 6.98
N GLY A 116 -14.73 -21.07 8.06
CA GLY A 116 -14.74 -21.59 9.43
C GLY A 116 -13.44 -22.26 9.88
N HIS A 117 -12.37 -22.15 9.12
CA HIS A 117 -11.05 -22.61 9.54
C HIS A 117 -10.38 -21.56 10.44
N ASP A 118 -9.59 -22.02 11.41
CA ASP A 118 -8.70 -21.14 12.18
C ASP A 118 -7.44 -20.81 11.35
N PRO A 119 -7.26 -19.55 10.89
CA PRO A 119 -6.13 -19.16 10.06
C PRO A 119 -4.81 -19.15 10.83
N TYR A 120 -4.82 -19.26 12.17
CA TYR A 120 -3.62 -19.30 13.02
C TYR A 120 -3.15 -20.74 13.30
N GLU A 121 -3.98 -21.74 13.00
CA GLU A 121 -3.60 -23.15 13.12
C GLU A 121 -3.44 -23.84 11.75
N VAL A 122 -4.24 -23.43 10.76
CA VAL A 122 -4.33 -24.12 9.46
C VAL A 122 -3.84 -23.22 8.32
N GLY A 123 -2.82 -23.70 7.60
CA GLY A 123 -2.36 -23.07 6.36
C GLY A 123 -3.40 -23.13 5.25
N VAL A 124 -3.34 -22.17 4.31
CA VAL A 124 -4.37 -22.01 3.27
C VAL A 124 -4.47 -23.18 2.28
N ALA A 125 -3.39 -23.94 2.10
CA ALA A 125 -3.41 -25.18 1.32
C ALA A 125 -4.24 -26.27 2.01
N ALA A 126 -3.98 -26.51 3.30
CA ALA A 126 -4.73 -27.48 4.10
C ALA A 126 -6.20 -27.08 4.30
N ALA A 127 -6.48 -25.78 4.38
CA ALA A 127 -7.85 -25.25 4.38
C ALA A 127 -8.59 -25.46 3.04
N GLY A 128 -7.88 -25.82 1.97
CA GLY A 128 -8.47 -26.07 0.65
C GLY A 128 -8.83 -24.79 -0.11
N CYS A 129 -8.06 -23.70 0.05
CA CYS A 129 -8.33 -22.45 -0.67
C CYS A 129 -8.36 -22.69 -2.19
N PRO A 130 -9.43 -22.25 -2.90
CA PRO A 130 -9.57 -22.48 -4.35
C PRO A 130 -8.54 -21.71 -5.19
N TRP A 131 -7.81 -20.76 -4.60
CA TRP A 131 -6.81 -19.93 -5.27
C TRP A 131 -5.39 -20.18 -4.76
N VAL A 132 -5.15 -21.32 -4.09
CA VAL A 132 -3.85 -21.67 -3.49
C VAL A 132 -2.70 -21.63 -4.49
N GLU A 133 -2.93 -21.95 -5.76
CA GLU A 133 -1.89 -21.88 -6.78
C GLU A 133 -1.43 -20.45 -7.08
N SER A 134 -2.25 -19.45 -6.76
CA SER A 134 -1.83 -18.05 -6.83
C SER A 134 -0.98 -17.62 -5.63
N VAL A 135 -1.03 -18.33 -4.51
CA VAL A 135 -0.28 -18.03 -3.29
C VAL A 135 1.19 -18.42 -3.49
N ALA A 136 2.11 -17.55 -3.06
CA ALA A 136 3.54 -17.87 -3.10
C ALA A 136 3.82 -19.16 -2.30
N PRO A 137 4.66 -20.09 -2.79
CA PRO A 137 4.78 -21.42 -2.19
C PRO A 137 5.11 -21.41 -0.70
N ILE A 138 5.96 -20.47 -0.26
CA ILE A 138 6.34 -20.31 1.15
C ILE A 138 5.16 -19.98 2.08
N TRP A 139 4.08 -19.41 1.56
CA TRP A 139 2.91 -18.98 2.33
C TRP A 139 1.75 -19.98 2.32
N ARG A 140 1.83 -21.07 1.55
CA ARG A 140 0.72 -22.02 1.37
C ARG A 140 0.41 -22.82 2.64
N ASP A 141 1.45 -23.24 3.35
CA ASP A 141 1.35 -24.06 4.56
C ASP A 141 1.62 -23.26 5.85
N THR A 142 1.88 -21.96 5.73
CA THR A 142 2.21 -21.09 6.87
C THR A 142 0.93 -20.49 7.46
N PRO A 143 0.72 -20.59 8.80
CA PRO A 143 -0.36 -19.88 9.47
C PRO A 143 -0.31 -18.37 9.25
N ALA A 144 -1.46 -17.70 9.36
CA ALA A 144 -1.58 -16.28 9.12
C ALA A 144 -0.67 -15.47 10.08
N PRO A 145 0.28 -14.67 9.55
CA PRO A 145 1.13 -13.81 10.37
C PRO A 145 0.48 -12.44 10.65
N TYR A 146 -0.77 -12.24 10.24
CA TYR A 146 -1.49 -10.97 10.34
C TYR A 146 -2.51 -11.02 11.45
N GLY A 147 -2.78 -9.86 12.06
CA GLY A 147 -3.71 -9.82 13.19
C GLY A 147 -5.17 -10.00 12.79
N PRO A 148 -6.04 -10.25 13.78
CA PRO A 148 -7.44 -10.65 13.55
C PRO A 148 -8.28 -9.57 12.85
N PHE A 149 -8.00 -8.28 13.07
CA PHE A 149 -8.76 -7.24 12.40
C PHE A 149 -8.51 -7.25 10.89
N PHE A 150 -7.27 -7.50 10.45
CA PHE A 150 -7.00 -7.63 9.02
C PHE A 150 -7.58 -8.92 8.42
N VAL A 151 -7.49 -10.05 9.14
CA VAL A 151 -8.11 -11.31 8.70
C VAL A 151 -9.62 -11.13 8.47
N LEU A 152 -10.31 -10.41 9.37
CA LEU A 152 -11.73 -10.09 9.20
C LEU A 152 -12.00 -9.26 7.94
N LEU A 153 -11.19 -8.24 7.66
CA LEU A 153 -11.31 -7.44 6.43
C LEU A 153 -11.06 -8.29 5.18
N ALA A 154 -10.09 -9.20 5.24
CA ALA A 154 -9.80 -10.12 4.15
C ALA A 154 -10.94 -11.13 3.93
N ALA A 155 -11.55 -11.63 5.00
CA ALA A 155 -12.71 -12.51 4.93
C ALA A 155 -13.93 -11.81 4.33
N LEU A 156 -14.17 -10.55 4.70
CA LEU A 156 -15.21 -9.72 4.10
C LEU A 156 -14.95 -9.54 2.59
N ALA A 157 -13.71 -9.25 2.21
CA ALA A 157 -13.32 -9.13 0.80
C ALA A 157 -13.51 -10.44 0.03
N ALA A 158 -13.12 -11.58 0.61
CA ALA A 158 -13.29 -12.90 0.00
C ALA A 158 -14.76 -13.29 -0.17
N THR A 159 -15.60 -12.94 0.81
CA THR A 159 -17.04 -13.21 0.80
C THR A 159 -17.79 -12.36 -0.23
N LEU A 160 -17.49 -11.05 -0.28
CA LEU A 160 -18.16 -10.11 -1.19
C LEU A 160 -17.57 -10.10 -2.60
N GLY A 161 -16.34 -10.59 -2.77
CA GLY A 161 -15.58 -10.48 -4.01
C GLY A 161 -16.08 -11.37 -5.16
N GLY A 162 -16.91 -12.39 -4.89
CA GLY A 162 -17.47 -13.27 -5.92
C GLY A 162 -16.43 -14.07 -6.72
N GLY A 163 -15.19 -14.16 -6.25
CA GLY A 163 -14.06 -14.77 -6.93
C GLY A 163 -12.73 -14.08 -6.60
N LEU A 164 -11.62 -14.60 -7.14
CA LEU A 164 -10.28 -14.08 -6.81
C LEU A 164 -10.10 -12.63 -7.21
N VAL A 165 -10.46 -12.28 -8.45
CA VAL A 165 -10.27 -10.92 -8.99
C VAL A 165 -11.05 -9.89 -8.17
N GLY A 166 -12.32 -10.15 -7.87
CA GLY A 166 -13.12 -9.23 -7.05
C GLY A 166 -12.62 -9.14 -5.61
N THR A 167 -12.13 -10.26 -5.03
CA THR A 167 -11.48 -10.25 -3.70
C THR A 167 -10.25 -9.34 -3.69
N VAL A 168 -9.36 -9.47 -4.69
CA VAL A 168 -8.17 -8.62 -4.85
C VAL A 168 -8.55 -7.14 -5.04
N VAL A 169 -9.60 -6.86 -5.82
CA VAL A 169 -10.12 -5.48 -5.98
C VAL A 169 -10.59 -4.92 -4.64
N LEU A 170 -11.37 -5.67 -3.86
CA LEU A 170 -11.85 -5.22 -2.55
C LEU A 170 -10.70 -5.02 -1.56
N LEU A 171 -9.72 -5.93 -1.51
CA LEU A 171 -8.50 -5.77 -0.71
C LEU A 171 -7.72 -4.51 -1.11
N ARG A 172 -7.64 -4.22 -2.41
CA ARG A 172 -7.01 -2.98 -2.92
C ARG A 172 -7.78 -1.74 -2.49
N LEU A 173 -9.12 -1.78 -2.48
CA LEU A 173 -9.93 -0.67 -1.96
C LEU A 173 -9.73 -0.47 -0.45
N VAL A 174 -9.59 -1.55 0.32
CA VAL A 174 -9.25 -1.50 1.76
C VAL A 174 -7.87 -0.85 1.96
N ALA A 175 -6.85 -1.25 1.18
CA ALA A 175 -5.54 -0.62 1.24
C ALA A 175 -5.59 0.87 0.84
N LEU A 176 -6.33 1.21 -0.22
CA LEU A 176 -6.53 2.59 -0.67
C LEU A 176 -7.22 3.43 0.41
N ALA A 177 -8.22 2.89 1.11
CA ALA A 177 -8.87 3.55 2.24
C ALA A 177 -7.86 3.87 3.37
N GLY A 178 -6.94 2.93 3.66
CA GLY A 178 -5.83 3.16 4.58
C GLY A 178 -4.91 4.32 4.15
N VAL A 179 -4.53 4.37 2.88
CA VAL A 179 -3.72 5.48 2.31
C VAL A 179 -4.46 6.81 2.36
N LEU A 180 -5.76 6.83 2.04
CA LEU A 180 -6.59 8.03 2.12
C LEU A 180 -6.75 8.53 3.56
N LEU A 181 -6.87 7.61 4.52
CA LEU A 181 -6.89 7.96 5.93
C LEU A 181 -5.56 8.54 6.40
N ALA A 182 -4.44 7.95 5.99
CA ALA A 182 -3.10 8.51 6.22
C ALA A 182 -2.99 9.92 5.61
N ALA A 183 -3.45 10.09 4.37
CA ALA A 183 -3.48 11.39 3.69
C ALA A 183 -4.27 12.44 4.47
N LEU A 184 -5.46 12.10 4.98
CA LEU A 184 -6.28 12.99 5.80
C LEU A 184 -5.54 13.47 7.06
N CYS A 185 -4.70 12.62 7.65
CA CYS A 185 -4.02 12.92 8.91
C CYS A 185 -2.80 13.82 8.74
N LEU A 186 -2.14 13.77 7.59
CA LEU A 186 -0.85 14.43 7.35
C LEU A 186 -0.83 15.94 7.65
N PRO A 187 -1.81 16.79 7.27
CA PRO A 187 -1.73 18.21 7.54
C PRO A 187 -1.78 18.55 9.03
N GLY A 188 -2.56 17.78 9.80
CA GLY A 188 -2.68 17.96 11.24
C GLY A 188 -1.42 17.50 11.98
N LEU A 189 -0.90 16.33 11.61
CA LEU A 189 0.33 15.79 12.17
C LEU A 189 1.55 16.66 11.82
N ALA A 190 1.64 17.13 10.56
CA ALA A 190 2.71 18.03 10.13
C ALA A 190 2.73 19.32 10.95
N ARG A 191 1.56 19.92 11.21
CA ARG A 191 1.44 21.12 12.04
C ARG A 191 1.94 20.87 13.46
N ALA A 192 1.56 19.75 14.05
CA ALA A 192 1.96 19.41 15.42
C ALA A 192 3.46 19.09 15.53
N ALA A 193 4.04 18.50 14.49
CA ALA A 193 5.48 18.26 14.40
C ALA A 193 6.29 19.50 13.98
N GLY A 194 5.65 20.65 13.73
CA GLY A 194 6.33 21.86 13.29
C GLY A 194 6.98 21.78 11.91
N VAL A 195 6.53 20.86 11.04
CA VAL A 195 7.08 20.65 9.70
C VAL A 195 6.13 21.14 8.60
N PRO A 196 6.64 21.60 7.43
CA PRO A 196 5.79 22.02 6.33
C PRO A 196 4.89 20.89 5.81
N ALA A 197 3.57 21.10 5.80
CA ALA A 197 2.59 20.11 5.34
C ALA A 197 2.82 19.66 3.89
N ALA A 198 3.30 20.56 3.02
CA ALA A 198 3.64 20.23 1.64
C ALA A 198 4.80 19.21 1.56
N ARG A 199 5.81 19.35 2.42
CA ARG A 199 6.94 18.43 2.50
C ARG A 199 6.52 17.09 3.10
N ALA A 200 5.74 17.11 4.17
CA ALA A 200 5.19 15.89 4.78
C ALA A 200 4.35 15.10 3.79
N ALA A 201 3.43 15.76 3.08
CA ALA A 201 2.59 15.14 2.06
C ALA A 201 3.39 14.59 0.88
N TRP A 202 4.41 15.31 0.42
CA TRP A 202 5.27 14.84 -0.65
C TRP A 202 6.06 13.59 -0.25
N LEU A 203 6.74 13.64 0.89
CA LEU A 203 7.59 12.55 1.35
C LEU A 203 6.76 11.31 1.70
N ALA A 204 5.57 11.47 2.27
CA ALA A 204 4.69 10.36 2.62
C ALA A 204 3.91 9.83 1.41
N LEU A 205 3.09 10.66 0.75
CA LEU A 205 2.12 10.18 -0.25
C LEU A 205 2.73 9.90 -1.63
N ALA A 206 3.72 10.70 -2.05
CA ALA A 206 4.40 10.49 -3.33
C ALA A 206 5.60 9.52 -3.21
N CYS A 207 5.80 8.91 -2.02
CA CYS A 207 6.79 7.85 -1.85
C CYS A 207 6.48 6.70 -2.82
N PRO A 208 7.45 6.25 -3.63
CA PRO A 208 7.23 5.16 -4.59
C PRO A 208 6.65 3.89 -3.96
N LEU A 209 7.01 3.58 -2.71
CA LEU A 209 6.49 2.42 -1.98
C LEU A 209 4.99 2.50 -1.72
N VAL A 210 4.41 3.70 -1.55
CA VAL A 210 2.96 3.84 -1.37
C VAL A 210 2.22 3.39 -2.63
N GLY A 211 2.66 3.82 -3.80
CA GLY A 211 2.02 3.41 -5.05
C GLY A 211 2.27 1.95 -5.40
N VAL A 212 3.54 1.52 -5.37
CA VAL A 212 3.94 0.19 -5.82
C VAL A 212 3.54 -0.91 -4.84
N HIS A 213 3.79 -0.70 -3.55
CA HIS A 213 3.60 -1.73 -2.54
C HIS A 213 2.22 -1.62 -1.89
N LEU A 214 1.89 -0.46 -1.32
CA LEU A 214 0.64 -0.31 -0.58
C LEU A 214 -0.60 -0.41 -1.48
N VAL A 215 -0.58 0.25 -2.64
CA VAL A 215 -1.75 0.31 -3.52
C VAL A 215 -1.72 -0.79 -4.58
N ALA A 216 -0.72 -0.84 -5.47
CA ALA A 216 -0.68 -1.87 -6.51
C ALA A 216 -0.59 -3.29 -5.90
N GLY A 217 0.24 -3.48 -4.88
CA GLY A 217 0.34 -4.73 -4.12
C GLY A 217 -0.79 -4.99 -3.11
N ALA A 218 -1.70 -4.04 -2.88
CA ALA A 218 -2.81 -4.14 -1.90
C ALA A 218 -2.36 -4.54 -0.48
N HIS A 219 -1.24 -3.98 -0.01
CA HIS A 219 -0.65 -4.35 1.27
C HIS A 219 -1.44 -3.81 2.48
N ASN A 220 -1.61 -4.69 3.48
CA ASN A 220 -2.32 -4.39 4.72
C ASN A 220 -1.65 -3.31 5.58
N ASP A 221 -0.35 -3.08 5.38
CA ASP A 221 0.42 -1.97 5.95
C ASP A 221 -0.29 -0.62 5.76
N ALA A 222 -1.01 -0.43 4.66
CA ALA A 222 -1.78 0.79 4.42
C ALA A 222 -2.88 1.03 5.46
N VAL A 223 -3.59 -0.04 5.85
CA VAL A 223 -4.65 0.02 6.88
C VAL A 223 -4.03 0.29 8.24
N MET A 224 -2.96 -0.42 8.56
CA MET A 224 -2.21 -0.24 9.81
C MET A 224 -1.73 1.22 9.97
N LEU A 225 -1.09 1.76 8.94
CA LEU A 225 -0.62 3.15 8.93
C LEU A 225 -1.77 4.16 9.01
N GLY A 226 -2.87 3.94 8.29
CA GLY A 226 -4.04 4.81 8.36
C GLY A 226 -4.62 4.91 9.77
N LEU A 227 -4.85 3.76 10.42
CA LEU A 227 -5.35 3.69 11.79
C LEU A 227 -4.39 4.31 12.79
N LEU A 228 -3.10 4.00 12.67
CA LEU A 228 -2.05 4.53 13.53
C LEU A 228 -1.99 6.06 13.45
N LEU A 229 -1.90 6.61 12.24
CA LEU A 229 -1.82 8.06 12.03
C LEU A 229 -3.09 8.78 12.49
N LEU A 230 -4.26 8.16 12.34
CA LEU A 230 -5.51 8.70 12.88
C LEU A 230 -5.48 8.73 14.41
N GLY A 231 -5.01 7.66 15.07
CA GLY A 231 -4.84 7.61 16.52
C GLY A 231 -3.92 8.73 17.03
N LEU A 232 -2.77 8.92 16.37
CA LEU A 232 -1.84 10.01 16.69
C LEU A 232 -2.48 11.40 16.48
N LEU A 233 -3.24 11.57 15.40
CA LEU A 233 -3.91 12.84 15.13
C LEU A 233 -4.94 13.18 16.22
N VAL A 234 -5.70 12.19 16.69
CA VAL A 234 -6.67 12.34 17.78
C VAL A 234 -5.96 12.82 19.05
N LEU A 235 -4.85 12.19 19.43
CA LEU A 235 -4.06 12.57 20.61
C LEU A 235 -3.56 14.02 20.52
N VAL A 236 -3.01 14.38 19.37
CA VAL A 236 -2.45 15.70 19.12
C VAL A 236 -3.52 16.80 19.10
N ARG A 237 -4.71 16.54 18.53
CA ARG A 237 -5.77 17.55 18.42
C ARG A 237 -6.60 17.71 19.69
N LEU A 238 -6.66 16.69 20.54
CA LEU A 238 -7.50 16.66 21.73
C LEU A 238 -6.70 16.24 22.97
N PRO A 239 -5.61 16.96 23.30
CA PRO A 239 -4.72 16.57 24.39
C PRO A 239 -5.46 16.56 25.73
N GLY A 240 -5.14 15.57 26.57
CA GLY A 240 -5.66 15.44 27.94
C GLY A 240 -7.15 15.07 28.05
N LYS A 241 -7.86 14.81 26.93
CA LYS A 241 -9.28 14.42 26.97
C LYS A 241 -9.43 12.90 27.12
N PRO A 242 -10.09 12.37 28.19
CA PRO A 242 -10.22 10.93 28.40
C PRO A 242 -10.87 10.17 27.23
N LYS A 243 -11.92 10.75 26.61
CA LYS A 243 -12.57 10.16 25.42
C LYS A 243 -11.63 10.08 24.22
N ALA A 244 -10.73 11.05 24.06
CA ALA A 244 -9.76 11.04 22.97
C ALA A 244 -8.66 9.99 23.21
N LEU A 245 -8.23 9.81 24.47
CA LEU A 245 -7.29 8.75 24.85
C LEU A 245 -7.89 7.36 24.56
N LEU A 246 -9.16 7.14 24.92
CA LEU A 246 -9.85 5.88 24.61
C LEU A 246 -9.95 5.65 23.10
N ALA A 247 -10.39 6.66 22.34
CA ALA A 247 -10.50 6.54 20.88
C ALA A 247 -9.15 6.26 20.22
N ALA A 248 -8.09 6.95 20.64
CA ALA A 248 -6.74 6.69 20.15
C ALA A 248 -6.25 5.29 20.54
N GLY A 249 -6.51 4.84 21.76
CA GLY A 249 -6.17 3.49 22.21
C GLY A 249 -6.87 2.40 21.38
N VAL A 250 -8.15 2.59 21.05
CA VAL A 250 -8.89 1.69 20.15
C VAL A 250 -8.26 1.69 18.75
N LEU A 251 -7.96 2.85 18.18
CA LEU A 251 -7.36 2.95 16.85
C LEU A 251 -5.98 2.29 16.78
N LEU A 252 -5.13 2.51 17.78
CA LEU A 252 -3.81 1.90 17.88
C LEU A 252 -3.90 0.39 18.13
N GLY A 253 -4.81 -0.05 18.98
CA GLY A 253 -5.11 -1.47 19.19
C GLY A 253 -5.55 -2.14 17.87
N LEU A 254 -6.45 -1.50 17.12
CA LEU A 254 -6.86 -1.98 15.80
C LEU A 254 -5.66 -2.05 14.84
N ALA A 255 -4.79 -1.04 14.81
CA ALA A 255 -3.58 -1.04 13.98
C ALA A 255 -2.63 -2.21 14.32
N VAL A 256 -2.43 -2.51 15.61
CA VAL A 256 -1.66 -3.70 16.07
C VAL A 256 -2.32 -4.99 15.60
N THR A 257 -3.65 -5.07 15.66
CA THR A 257 -4.41 -6.21 15.14
C THR A 257 -4.55 -6.24 13.61
N VAL A 258 -3.97 -5.28 12.88
CA VAL A 258 -3.67 -5.43 11.45
C VAL A 258 -2.28 -6.06 11.30
N LYS A 259 -1.28 -5.44 11.93
CA LYS A 259 0.12 -5.86 11.85
C LYS A 259 0.87 -5.48 13.12
N ALA A 260 1.51 -6.47 13.75
CA ALA A 260 2.20 -6.29 15.04
C ALA A 260 3.30 -5.23 15.02
N THR A 261 3.89 -4.94 13.85
CA THR A 261 4.89 -3.89 13.68
C THR A 261 4.38 -2.48 14.03
N ALA A 262 3.07 -2.28 14.18
CA ALA A 262 2.51 -1.03 14.69
C ALA A 262 2.99 -0.68 16.11
N VAL A 263 3.49 -1.63 16.90
CA VAL A 263 3.98 -1.41 18.29
C VAL A 263 5.31 -0.64 18.33
N VAL A 264 6.13 -0.73 17.28
CA VAL A 264 7.50 -0.20 17.26
C VAL A 264 7.65 1.10 16.45
N VAL A 265 6.54 1.74 16.10
CA VAL A 265 6.49 2.98 15.30
C VAL A 265 6.38 4.21 16.21
#